data_AF-A0A6L4YES1-F1
#
_entry.id   AF-A0A6L4YES1-F1
#
_cell.length_a   1.000
_cell.length_b   1.000
_cell.length_c   1.000
_cell.angle_alpha   90.00
_cell.angle_beta   90.00
_cell.angle_gamma   90.00
#
_symmetry.space_group_name_H-M   'P 1'
#
loop_
_entity.id
_entity.type
_entity.pdbx_description
1 polymer ?
#
loop_
_entity_poly.entity_id
_entity_poly.type
_entity_poly.pdbx_seq_one_letter_code
_entity_poly.pdbx_strand_id
1 'polypeptide(L)'
;MKLQRGASKFEFAVTVAIFGVLATALLVRLNAIQAETERTEVNLTVRNIRVGIQLAIGERIMRGEEERIIEVAQASPIDFLGHRPRGFSDGRTAEVSGQWAYDPVRRELSYLPRLPEAFPGATELRWRYVARFDSSGRTVGASLVGLN
;
A
#
# COMPACT_ATOMS: atom_id res chain seq x y z
N MET A 1 25.47 -40.44 41.66
CA MET A 1 25.27 -38.97 41.60
C MET A 1 25.91 -38.46 40.32
N LYS A 2 25.12 -37.99 39.35
CA LYS A 2 25.63 -37.41 38.10
C LYS A 2 26.23 -36.03 38.43
N LEU A 3 27.54 -35.87 38.28
CA LEU A 3 28.20 -34.57 38.34
C LEU A 3 27.71 -33.75 37.14
N GLN A 4 26.84 -32.78 37.40
CA GLN A 4 26.50 -31.69 36.49
C GLN A 4 27.78 -30.85 36.32
N ARG A 5 28.61 -31.20 35.33
CA ARG A 5 29.68 -30.30 34.88
C ARG A 5 28.99 -29.12 34.19
N GLY A 6 29.05 -27.95 34.81
CA GLY A 6 28.61 -26.70 34.19
C GLY A 6 29.27 -26.53 32.82
N ALA A 7 28.54 -25.96 31.86
CA ALA A 7 28.97 -25.85 30.47
C ALA A 7 30.43 -25.37 30.38
N SER A 8 31.26 -26.10 29.65
CA SER A 8 32.62 -25.64 29.36
C SER A 8 32.54 -24.26 28.67
N LYS A 9 33.50 -23.36 28.93
CA LYS A 9 33.59 -22.06 28.23
C LYS A 9 33.50 -22.24 26.70
N PHE A 10 34.00 -23.36 26.19
CA PHE A 10 33.91 -23.75 24.79
C PHE A 10 32.48 -24.11 24.35
N GLU A 11 31.78 -24.95 25.10
CA GLU A 11 30.37 -25.33 24.80
C GLU A 11 29.46 -24.10 24.81
N PHE A 12 29.69 -23.18 25.75
CA PHE A 12 28.99 -21.90 25.78
C PHE A 12 29.29 -21.06 24.54
N ALA A 13 30.57 -20.92 24.15
CA ALA A 13 30.96 -20.16 22.97
C ALA A 13 30.36 -20.74 21.67
N VAL A 14 30.38 -22.06 21.50
CA VAL A 14 29.76 -22.75 20.36
C VAL A 14 28.24 -22.51 20.35
N THR A 15 27.59 -22.65 21.51
CA THR A 15 26.15 -22.40 21.63
C THR A 15 25.80 -20.97 21.23
N VAL A 16 26.52 -19.97 21.76
CA VAL A 16 26.35 -18.56 21.41
C VAL A 16 26.58 -18.32 19.92
N ALA A 17 27.60 -18.95 19.31
CA ALA A 17 27.86 -18.81 17.88
C ALA A 17 26.70 -19.37 17.03
N ILE A 18 26.17 -20.55 17.37
CA ILE A 18 25.01 -21.14 16.68
C ILE A 18 23.78 -20.23 16.83
N PHE A 19 23.50 -19.75 18.05
CA PHE A 19 22.40 -18.81 18.28
C PHE A 19 22.57 -17.52 17.49
N GLY A 20 23.79 -16.97 17.39
CA GLY A 20 24.08 -15.78 16.60
C GLY A 20 23.79 -15.97 15.10
N VAL A 21 24.20 -17.12 14.54
CA VAL A 21 23.90 -17.47 13.14
C VAL A 21 22.40 -17.59 12.91
N LEU A 22 21.69 -18.32 13.78
CA LEU A 22 20.24 -18.50 13.66
C LEU A 22 19.47 -17.20 13.83
N ALA A 23 19.85 -16.37 14.80
CA ALA A 23 19.21 -15.07 15.03
C ALA A 23 19.42 -14.13 13.84
N THR A 24 20.62 -14.11 13.25
CA THR A 24 20.91 -13.32 12.06
C THR A 24 20.09 -13.80 10.87
N ALA A 25 20.03 -15.11 10.63
CA ALA A 25 19.23 -15.69 9.56
C ALA A 25 17.73 -15.37 9.72
N LEU A 26 17.21 -15.43 10.94
CA LEU A 26 15.84 -15.06 11.26
C LEU A 26 15.57 -13.58 10.99
N LEU A 27 16.47 -12.69 11.42
CA LEU A 27 16.32 -11.24 11.24
C LEU A 27 16.26 -10.87 9.75
N VAL A 28 17.12 -11.47 8.92
CA VAL A 28 17.09 -11.27 7.46
C VAL A 28 15.75 -11.69 6.86
N ARG A 29 15.19 -12.83 7.31
CA ARG A 29 13.89 -13.31 6.84
C ARG A 29 12.74 -12.43 7.29
N LEU A 30 12.77 -11.95 8.54
CA LEU A 30 11.74 -11.06 9.07
C LEU A 30 11.68 -9.74 8.29
N ASN A 31 12.83 -9.13 7.98
CA ASN A 31 12.88 -7.90 7.19
C ASN A 31 12.28 -8.11 5.79
N ALA A 32 12.61 -9.22 5.13
CA ALA A 32 12.04 -9.55 3.82
C ALA A 32 10.51 -9.76 3.86
N ILE A 33 10.01 -10.43 4.90
CA ILE A 33 8.57 -10.64 5.09
C ILE A 33 7.85 -9.31 5.37
N GLN A 34 8.42 -8.42 6.17
CA GLN A 34 7.84 -7.11 6.46
C GLN A 34 7.74 -6.25 5.19
N ALA A 35 8.79 -6.23 4.37
CA ALA A 35 8.81 -5.51 3.10
C ALA A 35 7.74 -6.03 2.13
N GLU A 36 7.59 -7.36 2.00
CA GLU A 36 6.57 -7.96 1.14
C GLU A 36 5.15 -7.72 1.67
N THR A 37 4.99 -7.68 3.00
CA THR A 37 3.72 -7.36 3.65
C THR A 37 3.29 -5.94 3.32
N GLU A 38 4.19 -4.96 3.42
CA GLU A 38 3.90 -3.57 3.04
C GLU A 38 3.56 -3.46 1.56
N ARG A 39 4.36 -4.09 0.68
CA ARG A 39 4.08 -4.10 -0.75
C ARG A 39 2.69 -4.68 -1.06
N THR A 40 2.34 -5.77 -0.39
CA THR A 40 1.02 -6.40 -0.53
C THR A 40 -0.10 -5.49 -0.03
N GLU A 41 0.07 -4.85 1.14
CA GLU A 41 -0.90 -3.90 1.72
C GLU A 41 -1.20 -2.75 0.75
N VAL A 42 -0.16 -2.15 0.18
CA VAL A 42 -0.27 -1.05 -0.81
C VAL A 42 -0.95 -1.53 -2.09
N ASN A 43 -0.52 -2.66 -2.65
CA ASN A 43 -1.09 -3.22 -3.87
C ASN A 43 -2.56 -3.58 -3.71
N LEU A 44 -2.94 -4.17 -2.58
CA LEU A 44 -4.33 -4.49 -2.26
C LEU A 44 -5.17 -3.23 -2.11
N THR A 45 -4.64 -2.19 -1.45
CA THR A 45 -5.33 -0.90 -1.30
C THR A 45 -5.62 -0.27 -2.66
N VAL A 46 -4.62 -0.14 -3.52
CA VAL A 46 -4.77 0.42 -4.88
C VAL A 46 -5.72 -0.44 -5.72
N ARG A 47 -5.63 -1.77 -5.62
CA ARG A 47 -6.52 -2.69 -6.32
C ARG A 47 -7.97 -2.52 -5.87
N ASN A 48 -8.21 -2.45 -4.56
CA ASN A 48 -9.55 -2.29 -3.99
C ASN A 48 -10.16 -0.95 -4.38
N ILE A 49 -9.38 0.14 -4.40
CA ILE A 49 -9.81 1.43 -4.93
C ILE A 49 -10.24 1.30 -6.40
N ARG A 50 -9.41 0.67 -7.25
CA ARG A 50 -9.74 0.47 -8.67
C ARG A 50 -11.03 -0.33 -8.85
N VAL A 51 -11.20 -1.42 -8.10
CA VAL A 51 -12.42 -2.24 -8.13
C VAL A 51 -13.62 -1.45 -7.66
N GLY A 52 -13.51 -0.71 -6.56
CA GLY A 52 -14.56 0.16 -6.04
C GLY A 52 -15.00 1.22 -7.04
N ILE A 53 -14.05 1.85 -7.74
CA ILE A 53 -14.36 2.80 -8.84
C ILE A 53 -15.14 2.09 -9.95
N GLN A 54 -14.72 0.89 -10.40
CA GLN A 54 -15.43 0.17 -11.46
C GLN A 54 -16.83 -0.27 -11.02
N LEU A 55 -16.98 -0.72 -9.77
CA LEU A 55 -18.28 -1.08 -9.21
C LEU A 55 -19.19 0.14 -9.15
N ALA A 56 -18.68 1.28 -8.66
CA ALA A 56 -19.41 2.53 -8.63
C ALA A 56 -19.91 2.92 -10.03
N ILE A 57 -19.05 2.89 -11.05
CA ILE A 57 -19.44 3.16 -12.45
C ILE A 57 -20.51 2.17 -12.91
N GLY A 58 -20.29 0.87 -12.69
CA GLY A 58 -21.23 -0.20 -13.07
C GLY A 58 -22.61 -0.01 -12.46
N GLU A 59 -22.70 0.39 -11.19
CA GLU A 59 -23.97 0.71 -10.52
C GLU A 59 -24.73 1.86 -11.20
N ARG A 60 -24.02 2.92 -11.65
CA ARG A 60 -24.67 4.04 -12.35
C ARG A 60 -25.19 3.58 -13.71
N ILE A 61 -24.42 2.78 -14.45
CA ILE A 61 -24.84 2.21 -15.74
C ILE A 61 -26.09 1.33 -15.55
N MET A 62 -26.08 0.43 -14.56
CA MET A 62 -27.21 -0.46 -14.29
C MET A 62 -28.49 0.27 -13.89
N ARG A 63 -28.36 1.46 -13.29
CA ARG A 63 -29.51 2.33 -12.94
C ARG A 63 -29.94 3.27 -14.07
N GLY A 64 -29.25 3.25 -15.22
CA GLY A 64 -29.49 4.22 -16.30
C GLY A 64 -29.02 5.63 -15.96
N GLU A 65 -28.18 5.80 -14.94
CA GLU A 65 -27.65 7.08 -14.44
C GLU A 65 -26.28 7.40 -15.06
N GLU A 66 -26.07 7.09 -16.34
CA GLU A 66 -24.76 7.27 -17.01
C GLU A 66 -24.26 8.71 -16.97
N GLU A 67 -25.17 9.69 -17.00
CA GLU A 67 -24.82 11.11 -16.87
C GLU A 67 -24.18 11.44 -15.52
N ARG A 68 -24.46 10.65 -14.48
CA ARG A 68 -23.91 10.80 -13.12
C ARG A 68 -22.57 10.10 -12.93
N ILE A 69 -22.02 9.44 -13.95
CA ILE A 69 -20.65 8.87 -13.90
C ILE A 69 -19.62 9.99 -13.68
N ILE A 70 -19.92 11.22 -14.09
CA ILE A 70 -19.08 12.39 -13.77
C ILE A 70 -18.90 12.60 -12.25
N GLU A 71 -19.89 12.27 -11.43
CA GLU A 71 -19.80 12.36 -9.96
C GLU A 71 -18.74 11.41 -9.42
N VAL A 72 -18.68 10.19 -9.98
CA VAL A 72 -17.62 9.21 -9.64
C VAL A 72 -16.26 9.81 -9.99
N ALA A 73 -16.14 10.39 -11.18
CA ALA A 73 -14.92 11.02 -11.64
C ALA A 73 -14.56 12.32 -10.90
N GLN A 74 -15.42 12.88 -10.04
CA GLN A 74 -15.12 14.07 -9.24
C GLN A 74 -14.86 13.75 -7.76
N ALA A 75 -15.36 12.61 -7.29
CA ALA A 75 -15.16 12.13 -5.93
C ALA A 75 -13.70 11.79 -5.62
N SER A 76 -13.39 11.65 -4.33
CA SER A 76 -12.08 11.14 -3.91
C SER A 76 -11.99 9.65 -4.23
N PRO A 77 -10.85 9.15 -4.77
CA PRO A 77 -10.68 7.72 -5.01
C PRO A 77 -10.77 6.89 -3.71
N ILE A 78 -10.54 7.50 -2.55
CA ILE A 78 -10.64 6.87 -1.23
C ILE A 78 -12.08 6.55 -0.85
N ASP A 79 -13.06 7.32 -1.36
CA ASP A 79 -14.47 7.12 -1.07
C ASP A 79 -14.98 5.75 -1.56
N PHE A 80 -14.25 5.14 -2.50
CA PHE A 80 -14.57 3.83 -3.08
C PHE A 80 -13.90 2.65 -2.36
N LEU A 81 -13.08 2.89 -1.33
CA LEU A 81 -12.39 1.82 -0.60
C LEU A 81 -13.28 1.15 0.47
N GLY A 82 -14.46 1.71 0.76
CA GLY A 82 -15.40 1.19 1.78
C GLY A 82 -14.92 1.35 3.23
N HIS A 83 -13.62 1.49 3.44
CA HIS A 83 -12.99 1.86 4.70
C HIS A 83 -11.83 2.84 4.42
N ARG A 84 -11.50 3.69 5.40
CA ARG A 84 -10.32 4.56 5.31
C ARG A 84 -9.05 3.68 5.35
N PRO A 85 -8.05 3.89 4.48
CA PRO A 85 -6.81 3.14 4.56
C PRO A 85 -6.04 3.51 5.82
N ARG A 86 -5.26 2.56 6.35
CA ARG A 86 -4.46 2.79 7.55
C ARG A 86 -3.45 3.91 7.29
N GLY A 87 -3.33 4.86 8.21
CA GLY A 87 -2.42 5.98 8.06
C GLY A 87 -2.89 7.01 7.03
N PHE A 88 -4.18 7.05 6.66
CA PHE A 88 -4.67 8.13 5.81
C PHE A 88 -4.64 9.49 6.52
N SER A 89 -4.05 10.48 5.87
CA SER A 89 -4.01 11.88 6.25
C SER A 89 -5.17 12.64 5.62
N ASP A 90 -5.77 13.56 6.38
CA ASP A 90 -6.67 14.58 5.84
C ASP A 90 -5.91 15.71 5.11
N GLY A 91 -4.57 15.72 5.21
CA GLY A 91 -3.69 16.59 4.44
C GLY A 91 -3.58 16.18 2.96
N ARG A 92 -3.09 17.10 2.13
CA ARG A 92 -2.90 16.86 0.69
C ARG A 92 -1.66 16.04 0.37
N THR A 93 -0.71 16.01 1.30
CA THR A 93 0.58 15.32 1.16
C THR A 93 0.76 14.39 2.34
N ALA A 94 1.37 13.24 2.08
CA ALA A 94 1.84 12.37 3.13
C ALA A 94 3.18 12.93 3.66
N GLU A 95 3.27 13.08 4.97
CA GLU A 95 4.39 13.71 5.67
C GLU A 95 5.23 12.70 6.45
N VAL A 96 4.61 11.57 6.83
CA VAL A 96 5.28 10.50 7.57
C VAL A 96 5.24 9.18 6.81
N SER A 97 6.24 8.34 7.05
CA SER A 97 6.30 6.98 6.53
C SER A 97 5.05 6.16 6.88
N GLY A 98 4.53 5.43 5.91
CA GLY A 98 3.31 4.62 6.00
C GLY A 98 2.02 5.41 5.86
N GLN A 99 2.09 6.70 5.51
CA GLN A 99 0.93 7.56 5.40
C GLN A 99 0.42 7.61 3.97
N TRP A 100 -0.91 7.62 3.84
CA TRP A 100 -1.61 7.91 2.59
C TRP A 100 -2.10 9.35 2.59
N ALA A 101 -2.11 10.00 1.44
CA ALA A 101 -2.75 11.30 1.27
C ALA A 101 -3.37 11.42 -0.12
N TYR A 102 -4.40 12.26 -0.24
CA TYR A 102 -4.99 12.59 -1.53
C TYR A 102 -4.98 14.10 -1.73
N ASP A 103 -4.32 14.55 -2.80
CA ASP A 103 -4.38 15.94 -3.25
C ASP A 103 -5.54 16.11 -4.25
N PRO A 104 -6.65 16.76 -3.87
CA PRO A 104 -7.78 16.99 -4.77
C PRO A 104 -7.47 17.99 -5.89
N VAL A 105 -6.44 18.84 -5.73
CA VAL A 105 -6.04 19.83 -6.74
C VAL A 105 -5.30 19.15 -7.88
N ARG A 106 -4.32 18.31 -7.55
CA ARG A 106 -3.55 17.52 -8.54
C ARG A 106 -4.25 16.23 -8.94
N ARG A 107 -5.29 15.83 -8.21
CA ARG A 107 -5.96 14.53 -8.31
C ARG A 107 -4.98 13.39 -8.15
N GLU A 108 -4.11 13.48 -7.16
CA GLU A 108 -3.03 12.51 -6.92
C GLU A 108 -3.21 11.85 -5.56
N LEU A 109 -3.26 10.53 -5.56
CA LEU A 109 -3.13 9.70 -4.38
C LEU A 109 -1.65 9.41 -4.18
N SER A 110 -1.12 9.67 -2.99
CA SER A 110 0.26 9.32 -2.65
C SER A 110 0.37 8.44 -1.41
N TYR A 111 1.46 7.68 -1.38
CA TYR A 111 1.87 6.85 -0.26
C TYR A 111 3.35 7.03 -0.01
N LEU A 112 3.73 7.29 1.25
CA LEU A 112 5.12 7.30 1.68
C LEU A 112 5.48 5.90 2.22
N PRO A 113 6.40 5.16 1.60
CA PRO A 113 6.83 3.86 2.13
C PRO A 113 7.38 3.93 3.56
N ARG A 114 7.13 2.88 4.35
CA ARG A 114 7.76 2.66 5.66
C ARG A 114 9.09 1.96 5.54
N LEU A 115 9.16 0.97 4.65
CA LEU A 115 10.35 0.16 4.43
C LEU A 115 10.93 0.46 3.06
N PRO A 116 12.16 0.98 2.98
CA PRO A 116 12.85 1.18 1.70
C PRO A 116 12.94 -0.09 0.86
N GLU A 117 13.05 -1.26 1.50
CA GLU A 117 13.13 -2.56 0.84
C GLU A 117 11.81 -2.98 0.17
N ALA A 118 10.67 -2.46 0.63
CA ALA A 118 9.37 -2.73 0.02
C ALA A 118 9.26 -2.11 -1.38
N PHE A 119 9.86 -0.92 -1.57
CA PHE A 119 9.87 -0.17 -2.81
C PHE A 119 11.24 0.43 -3.09
N PRO A 120 12.20 -0.38 -3.60
CA PRO A 120 13.57 0.07 -3.81
C PRO A 120 13.65 1.32 -4.70
N GLY A 121 14.24 2.39 -4.17
CA GLY A 121 14.43 3.66 -4.89
C GLY A 121 13.20 4.57 -4.94
N ALA A 122 12.05 4.17 -4.39
CA ALA A 122 10.86 4.99 -4.34
C ALA A 122 10.72 5.65 -2.96
N THR A 123 10.85 6.97 -2.90
CA THR A 123 10.60 7.75 -1.67
C THR A 123 9.12 8.07 -1.49
N GLU A 124 8.36 8.08 -2.58
CA GLU A 124 6.93 8.32 -2.60
C GLU A 124 6.35 7.56 -3.79
N LEU A 125 5.26 6.84 -3.56
CA LEU A 125 4.45 6.24 -4.63
C LEU A 125 3.31 7.18 -4.95
N ARG A 126 3.06 7.43 -6.23
CA ARG A 126 1.99 8.32 -6.66
C ARG A 126 1.11 7.68 -7.71
N TRP A 127 -0.18 7.97 -7.63
CA TRP A 127 -1.16 7.60 -8.62
C TRP A 127 -2.05 8.77 -8.96
N ARG A 128 -2.21 9.05 -10.25
CA ARG A 128 -3.13 10.07 -10.73
C ARG A 128 -4.52 9.48 -10.95
N TYR A 129 -5.52 10.16 -10.43
CA TYR A 129 -6.92 9.83 -10.63
C TYR A 129 -7.47 10.59 -11.83
N VAL A 130 -7.68 9.89 -12.95
CA VAL A 130 -8.04 10.49 -14.24
C VAL A 130 -9.47 10.14 -14.63
N ALA A 131 -10.20 11.12 -15.15
CA ALA A 131 -11.47 10.90 -15.83
C ALA A 131 -11.22 10.32 -17.23
N ARG A 132 -12.12 9.44 -17.69
CA ARG A 132 -12.12 8.88 -19.04
C ARG A 132 -13.30 9.48 -19.81
N PHE A 133 -13.03 9.90 -21.04
CA PHE A 133 -14.01 10.52 -21.92
C PHE A 133 -14.21 9.67 -23.17
N ASP A 134 -15.42 9.69 -23.73
CA ASP A 134 -15.69 9.14 -25.06
C ASP A 134 -15.36 10.16 -26.17
N SER A 135 -15.60 9.78 -27.43
CA SER A 135 -15.40 10.63 -28.59
C SER A 135 -16.30 11.88 -28.63
N SER A 136 -17.39 11.90 -27.85
CA SER A 136 -18.29 13.04 -27.71
C SER A 136 -17.92 13.98 -26.56
N GLY A 137 -16.87 13.64 -25.78
CA GLY A 137 -16.43 14.40 -24.61
C GLY A 137 -17.22 14.09 -23.34
N ARG A 138 -18.12 13.10 -23.34
CA ARG A 138 -18.85 12.68 -22.15
C ARG A 138 -17.96 11.85 -21.23
N THR A 139 -18.10 12.05 -19.92
CA THR A 139 -17.37 11.23 -18.95
C THR A 139 -17.97 9.83 -18.90
N VAL A 140 -17.18 8.83 -19.31
CA VAL A 140 -17.60 7.41 -19.34
C VAL A 140 -16.92 6.59 -18.24
N GLY A 141 -16.07 7.21 -17.42
CA GLY A 141 -15.55 6.58 -16.22
C GLY A 141 -14.37 7.32 -15.61
N ALA A 142 -13.68 6.64 -14.71
CA ALA A 142 -12.44 7.11 -14.10
C ALA A 142 -11.49 5.95 -13.83
N SER A 143 -10.20 6.24 -13.70
CA SER A 143 -9.18 5.24 -13.38
C SER A 143 -8.04 5.84 -12.56
N LEU A 144 -7.36 4.97 -11.81
CA LEU A 144 -6.19 5.33 -11.00
C LEU A 144 -4.92 4.81 -11.69
N VAL A 145 -4.09 5.73 -12.20
CA VAL A 145 -2.91 5.44 -13.04
C VAL A 145 -1.63 5.71 -12.26
N GLY A 146 -0.69 4.77 -12.23
CA GLY A 146 0.59 4.94 -11.54
C GLY A 146 1.47 5.98 -12.22
N LEU A 147 2.10 6.83 -11.43
CA LEU A 147 3.15 7.76 -11.85
C LEU A 147 4.48 7.13 -11.41
N ASN A 148 5.10 6.38 -12.32
CA ASN A 148 6.44 5.83 -12.11
C ASN A 148 7.49 6.93 -12.10
#